data_AF-A0A7H8WBC0-F1
#
_entry.id   AF-A0A7H8WBC0-F1
#
_cell.length_a   1.000
_cell.length_b   1.000
_cell.length_c   1.000
_cell.angle_alpha   90.00
_cell.angle_beta   90.00
_cell.angle_gamma   90.00
#
_symmetry.space_group_name_H-M   'P 1'
#
loop_
_entity.id
_entity.type
_entity.pdbx_description
1 polymer ?
#
loop_
_entity_poly.entity_id
_entity_poly.type
_entity_poly.pdbx_seq_one_letter_code
_entity_poly.pdbx_strand_id
1 'polypeptide(L)'
;MESKAVTQERITFREVYIFDMEILQNIFIQNMHEKAEDKMLFGIPFLLCKKDNNINAFASLILNQSNEIEFKIYDDGSLTNENITAFNDYIKKFLKKKRSANFYNAAQLKQSTEHFVHCLSF
;
A
#
# COMPACT_ATOMS: atom_id res chain seq x y z
N MET A 1 0.30 -40.63 16.44
CA MET A 1 -0.54 -39.75 15.60
C MET A 1 0.29 -38.54 15.25
N GLU A 2 0.79 -38.46 14.02
CA GLU A 2 1.43 -37.24 13.52
C GLU A 2 0.34 -36.19 13.28
N SER A 3 0.25 -35.19 14.16
CA SER A 3 -0.58 -34.02 13.92
C SER A 3 0.06 -33.21 12.81
N LYS A 4 -0.48 -33.32 11.58
CA LYS A 4 -0.22 -32.36 10.51
C LYS A 4 -0.72 -31.01 11.02
N ALA A 5 0.20 -30.19 11.52
CA ALA A 5 -0.07 -28.80 11.84
C ALA A 5 -0.48 -28.12 10.53
N VAL A 6 -1.78 -27.92 10.35
CA VAL A 6 -2.30 -27.07 9.28
C VAL A 6 -1.83 -25.67 9.65
N THR A 7 -0.77 -25.21 8.99
CA THR A 7 -0.31 -23.83 9.10
C THR A 7 -1.45 -22.96 8.58
N GLN A 8 -2.26 -22.41 9.49
CA GLN A 8 -3.24 -21.38 9.13
C GLN A 8 -2.47 -20.23 8.49
N GLU A 9 -2.81 -19.87 7.25
CA GLU A 9 -2.27 -18.70 6.58
C GLU A 9 -2.50 -17.49 7.49
N ARG A 10 -1.41 -16.87 7.98
CA ARG A 10 -1.51 -15.71 8.88
C ARG A 10 -1.43 -14.45 8.05
N ILE A 11 -2.58 -13.81 7.84
CA ILE A 11 -2.64 -12.47 7.28
C ILE A 11 -2.55 -11.41 8.39
N THR A 12 -1.72 -10.39 8.19
CA THR A 12 -1.57 -9.29 9.16
C THR A 12 -1.47 -7.94 8.44
N PHE A 13 -1.90 -6.89 9.11
CA PHE A 13 -1.89 -5.52 8.58
C PHE A 13 -1.15 -4.59 9.55
N ARG A 14 -0.33 -3.67 9.03
CA ARG A 14 0.37 -2.65 9.84
C ARG A 14 0.70 -1.38 9.06
N GLU A 15 1.03 -0.31 9.79
CA GLU A 15 1.62 0.90 9.22
C GLU A 15 2.96 0.61 8.55
N VAL A 16 3.24 1.34 7.48
CA VAL A 16 4.49 1.23 6.71
C VAL A 16 5.64 1.87 7.47
N TYR A 17 6.82 1.25 7.42
CA TYR A 17 8.07 1.81 7.93
C TYR A 17 9.07 2.02 6.79
N ILE A 18 10.09 2.85 7.03
CA ILE A 18 11.10 3.19 6.01
C ILE A 18 11.85 1.97 5.45
N PHE A 19 12.02 0.92 6.27
CA PHE A 19 12.69 -0.31 5.86
C PHE A 19 11.84 -1.18 4.91
N ASP A 20 10.55 -0.86 4.72
CA ASP A 20 9.69 -1.60 3.79
C ASP A 20 9.82 -1.12 2.34
N MET A 21 10.40 0.07 2.13
CA MET A 21 10.24 0.81 0.87
C MET A 21 10.78 0.10 -0.35
N GLU A 22 11.89 -0.64 -0.23
CA GLU A 22 12.44 -1.43 -1.33
C GLU A 22 11.43 -2.48 -1.83
N ILE A 23 10.76 -3.16 -0.89
CA ILE A 23 9.75 -4.17 -1.22
C ILE A 23 8.51 -3.51 -1.83
N LEU A 24 8.07 -2.37 -1.29
CA LEU A 24 6.90 -1.66 -1.82
C LEU A 24 7.15 -1.14 -3.25
N GLN A 25 8.34 -0.62 -3.54
CA GLN A 25 8.74 -0.22 -4.89
C GLN A 25 8.69 -1.41 -5.85
N ASN A 26 9.21 -2.56 -5.44
CA ASN A 26 9.18 -3.77 -6.27
C ASN A 26 7.74 -4.21 -6.59
N ILE A 27 6.85 -4.23 -5.60
CA ILE A 27 5.42 -4.52 -5.82
C ILE A 27 4.81 -3.49 -6.77
N PHE A 28 5.08 -2.20 -6.58
CA PHE A 28 4.56 -1.15 -7.46
C PHE A 28 5.00 -1.33 -8.92
N ILE A 29 6.29 -1.60 -9.14
CA ILE A 29 6.85 -1.80 -10.48
C ILE A 29 6.21 -3.01 -11.16
N GLN A 30 5.95 -4.10 -10.41
CA GLN A 30 5.25 -5.28 -10.94
C GLN A 30 3.81 -4.99 -11.36
N ASN A 31 3.14 -4.05 -10.68
CA ASN A 31 1.77 -3.62 -10.99
C ASN A 31 1.70 -2.67 -12.21
N MET A 32 2.84 -2.10 -12.64
CA MET A 32 2.90 -1.16 -13.76
C MET A 32 3.41 -1.90 -15.02
N HIS A 33 2.55 -2.09 -16.01
CA HIS A 33 2.98 -2.61 -17.32
C HIS A 33 3.83 -1.55 -18.06
N GLU A 34 5.01 -1.96 -18.53
CA GLU A 34 6.02 -1.20 -19.28
C GLU A 34 6.20 0.28 -18.87
N LYS A 35 7.12 0.51 -17.93
CA LYS A 35 7.80 1.78 -17.61
C LYS A 35 6.90 2.92 -17.09
N ALA A 36 6.60 2.88 -15.79
CA ALA A 36 6.54 4.05 -14.90
C ALA A 36 5.94 5.35 -15.49
N GLU A 37 4.83 5.28 -16.21
CA GLU A 37 4.31 6.46 -16.92
C GLU A 37 3.82 7.55 -15.97
N ASP A 38 3.53 7.22 -14.71
CA ASP A 38 3.42 8.22 -13.67
C ASP A 38 3.91 7.71 -12.31
N LYS A 39 5.18 7.98 -11.97
CA LYS A 39 5.77 7.68 -10.67
C LYS A 39 4.98 8.31 -9.52
N MET A 40 4.19 9.36 -9.77
CA MET A 40 3.31 9.95 -8.76
C MET A 40 2.21 8.99 -8.29
N LEU A 41 1.89 7.96 -9.08
CA LEU A 41 0.96 6.91 -8.66
C LEU A 41 1.52 6.07 -7.52
N PHE A 42 2.83 6.05 -7.29
CA PHE A 42 3.38 5.40 -6.10
C PHE A 42 2.79 6.00 -4.81
N GLY A 43 2.57 7.32 -4.83
CA GLY A 43 1.90 8.04 -3.76
C GLY A 43 2.67 8.02 -2.44
N ILE A 44 1.92 8.12 -1.34
CA ILE A 44 2.45 7.97 0.03
C ILE A 44 1.91 6.68 0.64
N PRO A 45 2.73 5.61 0.74
CA PRO A 45 2.36 4.36 1.40
C PRO A 45 2.07 4.59 2.88
N PHE A 46 0.98 4.03 3.38
CA PHE A 46 0.57 4.20 4.78
C PHE A 46 0.20 2.90 5.50
N LEU A 47 -0.19 1.85 4.76
CA LEU A 47 -0.47 0.53 5.32
C LEU A 47 0.07 -0.56 4.41
N LEU A 48 0.44 -1.70 4.99
CA LEU A 48 0.81 -2.90 4.26
C LEU A 48 0.12 -4.15 4.78
N CYS A 49 0.02 -5.14 3.90
CA CYS A 49 -0.51 -6.46 4.14
C CYS A 49 0.63 -7.48 4.06
N LYS A 50 0.71 -8.34 5.08
CA LYS A 50 1.62 -9.49 5.09
C LYS A 50 0.86 -10.79 5.11
N LYS A 51 1.22 -11.70 4.21
CA LYS A 51 0.81 -13.11 4.22
C LYS A 51 2.07 -13.96 4.36
N ASP A 52 2.03 -14.94 5.25
CA ASP A 52 3.13 -15.90 5.48
C ASP A 52 4.51 -15.22 5.69
N ASN A 53 4.48 -14.10 6.42
CA ASN A 53 5.62 -13.24 6.76
C ASN A 53 6.25 -12.44 5.59
N ASN A 54 5.70 -12.53 4.38
CA ASN A 54 6.08 -11.69 3.25
C ASN A 54 5.17 -10.46 3.17
N ILE A 55 5.65 -9.35 2.62
CA ILE A 55 4.78 -8.22 2.27
C ILE A 55 4.25 -8.50 0.87
N ASN A 56 2.94 -8.58 0.73
CA ASN A 56 2.29 -8.96 -0.53
C ASN A 56 1.47 -7.81 -1.13
N ALA A 57 1.05 -6.85 -0.30
CA ALA A 57 0.37 -5.67 -0.79
C ALA A 57 0.61 -4.47 0.12
N PHE A 58 0.38 -3.29 -0.44
CA PHE A 58 0.36 -2.05 0.33
C PHE A 58 -0.71 -1.10 -0.21
N ALA A 59 -1.08 -0.15 0.64
CA ALA A 59 -1.99 0.93 0.30
C ALA A 59 -1.24 2.27 0.33
N SER A 60 -1.45 3.06 -0.72
CA SER A 60 -0.91 4.40 -0.87
C SER A 60 -2.02 5.42 -1.04
N LEU A 61 -1.80 6.62 -0.50
CA LEU A 61 -2.58 7.79 -0.87
C LEU A 61 -2.09 8.31 -2.22
N ILE A 62 -3.03 8.59 -3.12
CA ILE A 62 -2.75 9.15 -4.44
C ILE A 62 -3.73 10.29 -4.74
N LEU A 63 -3.40 11.08 -5.76
CA LEU A 63 -4.34 12.02 -6.36
C LEU A 63 -4.95 11.38 -7.59
N ASN A 64 -6.29 11.44 -7.67
CA ASN A 64 -6.99 11.07 -8.89
C ASN A 64 -6.91 12.21 -9.94
N GLN A 65 -7.48 11.98 -11.12
CA GLN A 65 -7.49 12.94 -12.22
C GLN A 65 -8.22 14.27 -11.88
N SER A 66 -9.09 14.25 -10.86
CA SER A 66 -9.83 15.40 -10.36
C SER A 66 -9.12 16.12 -9.20
N ASN A 67 -7.86 15.77 -8.90
CA ASN A 67 -7.09 16.24 -7.74
C ASN A 67 -7.71 15.90 -6.37
N GLU A 68 -8.55 14.87 -6.31
CA GLU A 68 -9.08 14.38 -5.06
C GLU A 68 -8.16 13.31 -4.49
N ILE A 69 -8.06 13.28 -3.15
CA ILE A 69 -7.28 12.26 -2.46
C ILE A 69 -8.08 10.97 -2.40
N GLU A 70 -7.49 9.91 -2.94
CA GLU A 70 -7.99 8.54 -2.81
C GLU A 70 -6.87 7.63 -2.31
N PHE A 71 -7.21 6.37 -2.04
CA PHE A 71 -6.19 5.35 -1.81
C PHE A 71 -6.27 4.29 -2.89
N LYS A 72 -5.10 3.77 -3.26
CA LYS A 72 -4.96 2.63 -4.16
C LYS A 72 -4.20 1.51 -3.45
N ILE A 73 -4.61 0.27 -3.73
CA ILE A 73 -3.93 -0.94 -3.26
C ILE A 73 -3.09 -1.46 -4.43
N TYR A 74 -1.85 -1.81 -4.12
CA TYR A 74 -0.92 -2.49 -5.02
C TYR A 74 -0.61 -3.84 -4.41
N ASP A 75 -0.78 -4.93 -5.16
CA ASP A 75 -0.53 -6.29 -4.70
C ASP A 75 0.33 -7.07 -5.68
N ASP A 76 1.10 -8.04 -5.17
CA ASP A 76 1.99 -8.89 -5.95
C ASP A 76 1.26 -10.01 -6.73
N GLY A 77 -0.07 -10.02 -6.73
CA GLY A 77 -0.91 -11.06 -7.33
C GLY A 77 -1.07 -12.31 -6.46
N SER A 78 -0.44 -12.38 -5.29
CA SER A 78 -0.46 -13.58 -4.44
C SER A 78 -1.63 -13.61 -3.45
N LEU A 79 -2.42 -12.54 -3.37
CA LEU A 79 -3.53 -12.40 -2.43
C LEU A 79 -4.85 -12.91 -3.03
N THR A 80 -5.65 -13.59 -2.21
CA THR A 80 -7.03 -13.96 -2.58
C THR A 80 -7.95 -12.76 -2.49
N ASN A 81 -9.12 -12.82 -3.13
CA ASN A 81 -10.16 -11.79 -3.01
C ASN A 81 -10.58 -11.56 -1.55
N GLU A 82 -10.58 -12.60 -0.72
CA GLU A 82 -10.88 -12.50 0.72
C GLU A 82 -9.81 -11.69 1.45
N ASN A 83 -8.53 -11.91 1.13
CA ASN A 83 -7.41 -11.16 1.69
C ASN A 83 -7.49 -9.67 1.32
N ILE A 84 -7.76 -9.36 0.05
CA ILE A 84 -7.92 -7.99 -0.44
C ILE A 84 -9.12 -7.30 0.24
N THR A 85 -10.24 -8.02 0.40
CA THR A 85 -11.43 -7.50 1.09
C THR A 85 -11.13 -7.17 2.55
N ALA A 86 -10.47 -8.09 3.27
CA ALA A 86 -10.08 -7.88 4.65
C ALA A 86 -9.11 -6.69 4.81
N PHE A 87 -8.16 -6.53 3.88
CA PHE A 87 -7.24 -5.41 3.89
C PHE A 87 -7.96 -4.07 3.62
N ASN A 88 -8.87 -4.03 2.65
CA ASN A 88 -9.68 -2.85 2.35
C ASN A 88 -10.55 -2.42 3.55
N ASP A 89 -11.17 -3.39 4.25
CA ASP A 89 -11.92 -3.11 5.48
C ASP A 89 -11.04 -2.55 6.60
N TYR A 90 -9.81 -3.05 6.73
CA TYR A 90 -8.84 -2.53 7.67
C TYR A 90 -8.44 -1.08 7.33
N ILE A 91 -8.15 -0.78 6.05
CA ILE A 91 -7.82 0.56 5.56
C ILE A 91 -8.96 1.54 5.89
N LYS A 92 -10.21 1.19 5.59
CA LYS A 92 -11.37 2.03 5.89
C LYS A 92 -11.52 2.30 7.40
N LYS A 93 -11.30 1.29 8.25
CA LYS A 93 -11.31 1.46 9.71
C LYS A 93 -10.15 2.34 10.19
N PHE A 94 -8.96 2.18 9.61
CA PHE A 94 -7.78 2.99 9.93
C PHE A 94 -8.00 4.47 9.59
N LEU A 95 -8.44 4.77 8.38
CA LEU A 95 -8.71 6.15 7.93
C LEU A 95 -9.81 6.82 8.76
N LYS A 96 -10.88 6.08 9.12
CA LYS A 96 -11.92 6.60 10.03
C LYS A 96 -11.37 6.97 11.41
N LYS A 97 -10.40 6.21 11.94
CA LYS A 97 -9.77 6.48 13.24
C LYS A 97 -8.76 7.63 13.17
N LYS A 98 -7.97 7.70 12.10
CA LYS A 98 -6.91 8.70 11.90
C LYS A 98 -7.46 9.98 11.25
N ARG A 99 -8.55 10.55 11.78
CA ARG A 99 -9.14 11.86 11.38
C ARG A 99 -8.18 13.05 11.62
N SER A 100 -6.95 12.99 11.13
CA SER A 100 -5.89 13.97 11.34
C SER A 100 -5.46 14.60 10.00
N ALA A 101 -5.90 15.83 9.79
CA ALA A 101 -5.40 16.97 9.01
C ALA A 101 -4.62 16.80 7.68
N ASN A 102 -3.77 15.78 7.50
CA ASN A 102 -2.86 15.70 6.35
C ASN A 102 -3.40 14.85 5.18
N PHE A 103 -4.41 14.00 5.44
CA PHE A 103 -5.05 13.16 4.41
C PHE A 103 -6.04 13.93 3.51
N TYR A 104 -6.25 15.23 3.75
CA TYR A 104 -7.28 16.03 3.07
C TYR A 104 -6.72 17.20 2.26
N ASN A 105 -5.40 17.44 2.31
CA ASN A 105 -4.77 18.53 1.56
C ASN A 105 -4.08 17.99 0.31
N ALA A 106 -4.76 18.12 -0.83
CA ALA A 106 -4.26 17.63 -2.11
C ALA A 106 -2.93 18.27 -2.52
N ALA A 107 -2.73 19.57 -2.24
CA ALA A 107 -1.48 20.25 -2.56
C ALA A 107 -0.31 19.71 -1.71
N GLN A 108 -0.55 19.47 -0.43
CA GLN A 108 0.45 18.88 0.46
C GLN A 108 0.76 17.43 0.06
N LEU A 109 -0.25 16.64 -0.32
CA LEU A 109 -0.05 15.27 -0.79
C LEU A 109 0.80 15.27 -2.07
N LYS A 110 0.49 16.14 -3.04
CA LYS A 110 1.28 16.28 -4.26
C LYS A 110 2.75 16.55 -3.96
N GLN A 111 3.02 17.59 -3.17
CA GLN A 111 4.39 17.97 -2.79
C GLN A 111 5.11 16.86 -2.03
N SER A 112 4.41 16.17 -1.13
CA SER A 112 4.96 15.05 -0.37
C SER A 112 5.34 13.90 -1.29
N THR A 113 4.46 13.55 -2.25
CA THR A 113 4.71 12.49 -3.23
C THR A 113 5.87 12.84 -4.14
N GLU A 114 5.97 14.08 -4.65
CA GLU A 114 7.10 14.54 -5.46
C GLU A 114 8.44 14.37 -4.72
N HIS A 115 8.50 14.83 -3.47
CA HIS A 115 9.69 14.68 -2.64
C HIS A 115 10.01 13.21 -2.37
N PHE A 116 8.99 12.41 -2.08
CA PHE A 116 9.15 11.01 -1.72
C PHE A 116 9.64 10.16 -2.90
N VAL A 117 9.04 10.33 -4.08
CA VAL A 117 9.46 9.67 -5.33
C VAL A 117 10.91 10.02 -5.67
N HIS A 118 11.29 11.29 -5.51
CA HIS A 118 12.68 11.73 -5.72
C HIS A 118 13.65 11.02 -4.77
N CYS A 119 13.31 10.90 -3.48
CA CYS A 119 14.14 10.19 -2.49
C CYS A 119 14.29 8.70 -2.78
N LEU A 120 13.28 8.07 -3.37
CA LEU A 120 13.31 6.65 -3.73
C LEU A 120 14.09 6.37 -5.02
N SER A 121 14.53 7.40 -5.73
CA SER A 121 15.31 7.29 -6.98
C SER A 121 14.62 6.42 -8.04
N PHE A 122 13.28 6.49 -8.10
CA PHE A 122 12.51 5.91 -9.21
C PHE A 122 13.03 6.40 -10.56
#